data_AF-A0A553SQR8-F1
#
_entry.id   AF-A0A553SQR8-F1
#
_cell.length_a   1.000
_cell.length_b   1.000
_cell.length_c   1.000
_cell.angle_alpha   90.00
_cell.angle_beta   90.00
_cell.angle_gamma   90.00
#
_symmetry.space_group_name_H-M   'P 1'
#
loop_
_entity.id
_entity.type
_entity.pdbx_description
1 polymer ?
#
loop_
_entity_poly.entity_id
_entity_poly.type
_entity_poly.pdbx_seq_one_letter_code
_entity_poly.pdbx_strand_id
1 'polypeptide(L)'
;MKNNIYVGEGFPSFPVSTYTISRTYLLLTTEVKNMYLDSINFSIDVTDIKDNKIMTTTEIVEADGRELSLSTLSKEAIKVMRTERMMKWEKQVDKEVFYHLLDQYKDNLLAVSSKVIETVKEELK
;
A
#
# COMPACT_ATOMS: atom_id res chain seq x y z
N MET A 1 -32.31 11.87 -30.17
CA MET A 1 -31.80 10.52 -30.50
C MET A 1 -30.40 10.41 -29.94
N LYS A 2 -30.16 9.38 -29.11
CA LYS A 2 -28.89 9.10 -28.42
C LYS A 2 -27.85 8.67 -29.46
N ASN A 3 -26.70 9.34 -29.51
CA ASN A 3 -25.53 8.75 -30.14
C ASN A 3 -24.75 8.00 -29.06
N ASN A 4 -24.96 6.70 -29.05
CA ASN A 4 -24.23 5.73 -28.25
C ASN A 4 -22.74 5.80 -28.62
N ILE A 5 -21.89 6.04 -27.63
CA ILE A 5 -20.46 5.73 -27.76
C ILE A 5 -20.29 4.30 -27.27
N TYR A 6 -20.10 3.38 -28.21
CA TYR A 6 -19.66 2.02 -27.93
C TYR A 6 -18.20 2.08 -27.48
N VAL A 7 -17.94 1.83 -26.20
CA VAL A 7 -16.60 1.46 -25.73
C VAL A 7 -16.53 -0.06 -25.83
N GLY A 8 -15.75 -0.56 -26.79
CA GLY A 8 -15.61 -1.99 -27.07
C GLY A 8 -15.06 -2.76 -25.88
N GLU A 9 -15.34 -4.06 -25.86
CA GLU A 9 -14.74 -5.03 -24.94
C GLU A 9 -13.20 -4.90 -24.98
N GLY A 10 -12.61 -4.33 -23.92
CA GLY A 10 -11.15 -4.30 -23.72
C GLY A 10 -10.52 -2.94 -23.45
N PHE A 11 -11.25 -1.82 -23.50
CA PHE A 11 -10.70 -0.51 -23.06
C PHE A 11 -11.26 -0.11 -21.68
N PRO A 12 -10.40 0.18 -20.67
CA PRO A 12 -10.88 0.66 -19.39
C PRO A 12 -11.54 2.03 -19.54
N SER A 13 -12.65 2.23 -18.82
CA SER A 13 -13.23 3.57 -18.64
C SER A 13 -12.32 4.37 -17.71
N PHE A 14 -11.75 5.47 -18.22
CA PHE A 14 -10.94 6.38 -17.40
C PHE A 14 -11.84 7.42 -16.69
N PRO A 15 -11.45 7.89 -15.48
CA PRO A 15 -10.26 7.48 -14.73
C PRO A 15 -10.40 6.11 -14.06
N VAL A 16 -9.29 5.40 -13.93
CA VAL A 16 -9.19 4.13 -13.17
C VAL A 16 -8.51 4.42 -11.84
N SER A 17 -9.15 4.04 -10.74
CA SER A 17 -8.57 4.17 -9.40
C SER A 17 -8.20 2.80 -8.83
N THR A 18 -6.97 2.67 -8.33
CA THR A 18 -6.53 1.51 -7.55
C THR A 18 -6.24 1.92 -6.12
N TYR A 19 -6.72 1.11 -5.17
CA TYR A 19 -6.60 1.36 -3.74
C TYR A 19 -5.58 0.39 -3.17
N THR A 20 -4.49 0.91 -2.62
CA THR A 20 -3.32 0.12 -2.23
C THR A 20 -2.99 0.35 -0.76
N ILE A 21 -2.83 -0.75 -0.02
CA ILE A 21 -2.23 -0.74 1.32
C ILE A 21 -0.81 -1.28 1.18
N SER A 22 0.17 -0.54 1.69
CA SER A 22 1.57 -0.96 1.65
C SER A 22 2.23 -0.83 3.01
N ARG A 23 3.08 -1.79 3.38
CA ARG A 23 3.91 -1.76 4.58
C ARG A 23 5.37 -1.92 4.20
N THR A 24 6.20 -0.98 4.64
CA THR A 24 7.62 -0.92 4.32
C THR A 24 8.44 -1.00 5.60
N TYR A 25 9.48 -1.82 5.55
CA TYR A 25 10.52 -1.92 6.56
C TYR A 25 11.80 -1.40 5.93
N LEU A 26 12.32 -0.27 6.40
CA LEU A 26 13.51 0.36 5.83
C LEU A 26 14.63 0.40 6.86
N LEU A 27 15.79 -0.19 6.53
CA LEU A 27 16.95 -0.17 7.41
C LEU A 27 17.49 1.27 7.51
N LEU A 28 17.59 1.78 8.73
CA LEU A 28 18.15 3.10 8.97
C LEU A 28 19.68 2.99 9.03
N THR A 29 20.37 3.53 8.03
CA THR A 29 21.83 3.51 7.95
C THR A 29 22.42 4.63 8.82
N THR A 30 22.34 4.50 10.13
CA THR A 30 23.23 5.23 11.04
C THR A 30 24.03 4.21 11.83
N GLU A 31 25.36 4.29 11.72
CA GLU A 31 26.33 3.26 12.17
C GLU A 31 26.19 2.89 13.66
N VAL A 32 25.47 3.70 14.43
CA VAL A 32 25.31 3.57 15.89
C VAL A 32 23.98 2.89 16.27
N LYS A 33 23.01 2.76 15.36
CA LYS A 33 21.67 2.25 15.68
C LYS A 33 21.24 1.13 14.73
N ASN A 34 21.16 -0.09 15.26
CA ASN A 34 20.53 -1.25 14.61
C ASN A 34 19.01 -1.05 14.55
N MET A 35 18.53 -0.09 13.76
CA MET A 35 17.13 0.29 13.70
C MET A 35 16.57 0.22 12.28
N TYR A 36 15.27 0.07 12.18
CA TYR A 36 14.52 0.18 10.94
C TYR A 36 13.26 1.03 11.15
N LEU A 37 12.82 1.68 10.09
CA LEU A 37 11.50 2.31 10.01
C LEU A 37 10.49 1.24 9.58
N ASP A 38 9.46 1.05 10.38
CA ASP A 38 8.24 0.30 10.07
C ASP A 38 7.17 1.32 9.68
N SER A 39 6.82 1.42 8.40
CA SER A 39 5.79 2.34 7.91
C SER A 39 4.69 1.61 7.18
N ILE A 40 3.46 2.10 7.32
CA ILE A 40 2.30 1.63 6.59
C ILE A 40 1.57 2.81 5.96
N ASN A 41 1.22 2.66 4.69
CA ASN A 41 0.63 3.72 3.88
C ASN A 41 -0.61 3.19 3.16
N PHE A 42 -1.67 3.99 3.19
CA PHE A 42 -2.87 3.83 2.39
C PHE A 42 -2.79 4.82 1.23
N SER A 43 -2.75 4.31 0.01
CA SER A 43 -2.61 5.14 -1.19
C SER A 43 -3.66 4.83 -2.24
N ILE A 44 -4.02 5.86 -3.01
CA ILE A 44 -4.91 5.76 -4.16
C ILE A 44 -4.10 6.18 -5.39
N ASP A 45 -3.99 5.28 -6.36
CA ASP A 45 -3.44 5.63 -7.66
C ASP A 45 -4.60 5.92 -8.62
N VAL A 46 -4.61 7.12 -9.19
CA VAL A 46 -5.59 7.54 -10.20
C VAL A 46 -4.88 7.59 -11.54
N THR A 47 -5.23 6.68 -12.42
CA THR A 47 -4.79 6.66 -13.81
C THR A 47 -5.83 7.34 -14.69
N ASP A 48 -5.41 8.31 -15.48
CA ASP A 48 -6.28 9.08 -16.39
C ASP A 48 -5.54 9.42 -17.70
N ILE A 49 -6.26 9.92 -18.70
CA ILE A 49 -5.68 10.41 -19.96
C ILE A 49 -5.59 11.94 -19.91
N LYS A 50 -4.37 12.48 -19.93
CA LYS A 50 -4.10 13.92 -20.06
C LYS A 50 -3.20 14.16 -21.28
N ASP A 51 -3.58 15.10 -22.13
CA ASP A 51 -2.83 15.43 -23.37
C ASP A 51 -2.50 14.21 -24.24
N ASN A 52 -3.49 13.30 -24.41
CA ASN A 52 -3.33 12.00 -25.09
C ASN A 52 -2.25 11.08 -24.49
N LYS A 53 -1.87 11.29 -23.23
CA LYS A 53 -0.94 10.44 -22.47
C LYS A 53 -1.64 9.81 -21.28
N ILE A 54 -1.33 8.55 -21.02
CA ILE A 54 -1.73 7.89 -19.78
C ILE A 54 -0.86 8.44 -18.65
N MET A 55 -1.49 8.99 -17.63
CA MET A 55 -0.86 9.58 -16.46
C MET A 55 -1.42 8.92 -15.21
N THR A 56 -0.54 8.42 -14.34
CA THR A 56 -0.92 7.90 -13.02
C THR A 56 -0.45 8.87 -11.96
N THR A 57 -1.38 9.30 -11.11
CA THR A 57 -1.09 10.14 -9.94
C THR A 57 -1.33 9.32 -8.68
N THR A 58 -0.33 9.22 -7.82
CA THR A 58 -0.44 8.55 -6.51
C THR A 58 -0.72 9.58 -5.43
N GLU A 59 -1.77 9.35 -4.66
CA GLU A 59 -2.10 10.12 -3.45
C GLU A 59 -1.94 9.21 -2.23
N ILE A 60 -1.13 9.63 -1.25
CA ILE A 60 -1.08 8.98 0.06
C ILE A 60 -2.18 9.60 0.90
N VAL A 61 -3.20 8.81 1.21
CA VAL A 61 -4.39 9.24 1.96
C VAL A 61 -4.11 9.28 3.45
N GLU A 62 -3.38 8.27 3.94
CA GLU A 62 -2.97 8.18 5.34
C GLU A 62 -1.68 7.36 5.43
N ALA A 63 -0.82 7.72 6.37
CA ALA A 63 0.41 7.00 6.64
C ALA A 63 0.76 7.05 8.12
N ASP A 64 1.26 5.94 8.62
CA ASP A 64 1.75 5.82 9.99
C ASP A 64 3.10 5.11 9.98
N GLY A 65 3.96 5.43 10.94
CA GLY A 65 5.29 4.86 11.00
C GLY A 65 5.95 4.98 12.36
N ARG A 66 6.82 4.01 12.65
CA ARG A 66 7.61 3.98 13.88
C ARG A 66 9.00 3.42 13.62
N GLU A 67 9.97 3.89 14.39
CA GLU A 67 11.30 3.30 14.38
C GLU A 67 11.38 2.16 15.41
N LEU A 68 11.97 1.04 15.00
CA LEU A 68 12.13 -0.15 15.84
C LEU A 68 13.56 -0.66 15.77
N SER A 69 13.99 -1.34 16.84
CA SER A 69 15.27 -2.06 16.83
C SER A 69 15.17 -3.30 15.93
N LEU A 70 16.20 -3.57 15.13
CA LEU A 70 16.34 -4.80 14.35
C LEU A 70 16.21 -6.06 15.20
N SER A 71 16.53 -6.00 16.50
CA SER A 71 16.35 -7.12 17.42
C SER A 71 14.89 -7.56 17.60
N THR A 72 13.92 -6.76 17.17
CA THR A 72 12.49 -7.10 17.15
C THR A 72 12.11 -8.03 15.99
N LEU A 73 12.98 -8.18 14.99
CA LEU A 73 12.78 -9.04 13.83
C LEU A 73 13.37 -10.45 14.07
N SER A 74 12.90 -11.43 13.30
CA SER A 74 13.53 -12.76 13.28
C SER A 74 14.93 -12.71 12.70
N LYS A 75 15.75 -13.74 12.95
CA LYS A 75 17.13 -13.83 12.42
C LYS A 75 17.14 -13.78 10.89
N GLU A 76 16.16 -14.41 10.26
CA GLU A 76 15.98 -14.44 8.82
C GLU A 76 15.64 -13.05 8.29
N ALA A 77 14.69 -12.36 8.93
CA ALA A 77 14.30 -11.00 8.54
C ALA A 77 15.45 -9.99 8.75
N ILE A 78 16.25 -10.12 9.81
CA ILE A 78 17.45 -9.31 10.02
C ILE A 78 18.45 -9.53 8.87
N LYS A 79 18.66 -10.77 8.45
CA LYS A 79 19.56 -11.09 7.32
C LYS A 79 19.09 -10.40 6.05
N VAL A 80 17.80 -10.53 5.71
CA VAL A 80 17.20 -9.85 4.55
C VAL A 80 17.36 -8.34 4.66
N MET A 81 17.00 -7.74 5.80
CA MET A 81 17.14 -6.29 6.02
C MET A 81 18.58 -5.79 5.87
N ARG A 82 19.59 -6.58 6.26
CA ARG A 82 21.00 -6.21 6.11
C ARG A 82 21.49 -6.33 4.67
N THR A 83 20.95 -7.26 3.88
CA THR A 83 21.31 -7.45 2.47
C THR A 83 20.56 -6.48 1.57
N GLU A 84 19.23 -6.48 1.65
CA GLU A 84 18.34 -5.75 0.75
C GLU A 84 18.09 -4.30 1.19
N ARG A 85 18.48 -3.95 2.42
CA ARG A 85 18.22 -2.65 3.07
C ARG A 85 16.74 -2.32 3.27
N MET A 86 15.82 -3.06 2.67
CA MET A 86 14.39 -2.88 2.83
C MET A 86 13.61 -4.20 2.64
N MET A 87 12.43 -4.25 3.23
CA MET A 87 11.39 -5.23 2.90
C MET A 87 10.09 -4.47 2.64
N LYS A 88 9.33 -4.88 1.63
CA LYS A 88 8.05 -4.25 1.28
C LYS A 88 6.97 -5.31 1.14
N TRP A 89 5.79 -4.98 1.64
CA TRP A 89 4.55 -5.67 1.36
C TRP A 89 3.56 -4.68 0.77
N GLU A 90 2.82 -5.08 -0.25
CA GLU A 90 1.78 -4.27 -0.88
C GLU A 90 0.60 -5.13 -1.29
N LYS A 91 -0.59 -4.54 -1.24
CA LYS A 91 -1.83 -5.20 -1.65
C LYS A 91 -2.82 -4.19 -2.19
N GLN A 92 -3.33 -4.47 -3.38
CA GLN A 92 -4.52 -3.84 -3.89
C GLN A 92 -5.75 -4.45 -3.24
N VAL A 93 -6.66 -3.59 -2.81
CA VAL A 93 -7.93 -3.94 -2.16
C VAL A 93 -9.07 -3.22 -2.84
N ASP A 94 -10.28 -3.72 -2.64
CA ASP A 94 -11.49 -3.02 -3.13
C ASP A 94 -11.68 -1.70 -2.39
N LYS A 95 -12.33 -0.74 -3.07
CA LYS A 95 -12.61 0.59 -2.53
C LYS A 95 -13.28 0.54 -1.15
N GLU A 96 -14.28 -0.33 -1.01
CA GLU A 96 -15.06 -0.44 0.24
C GLU A 96 -14.19 -0.95 1.39
N VAL A 97 -13.38 -2.00 1.14
CA VAL A 97 -12.42 -2.55 2.10
C VAL A 97 -11.39 -1.50 2.49
N PHE A 98 -10.86 -0.75 1.51
CA PHE A 98 -9.89 0.31 1.77
C PHE A 98 -10.42 1.36 2.74
N TYR A 99 -11.60 1.93 2.46
CA TYR A 99 -12.17 2.98 3.30
C TYR A 99 -12.67 2.45 4.64
N HIS A 100 -13.15 1.21 4.70
CA HIS A 100 -13.52 0.56 5.96
C HIS A 100 -12.31 0.41 6.89
N LEU A 101 -11.20 -0.11 6.38
CA LEU A 101 -9.96 -0.23 7.15
C LEU A 101 -9.39 1.14 7.52
N LEU A 102 -9.45 2.11 6.60
CA LEU A 102 -8.98 3.47 6.88
C LEU A 102 -9.77 4.12 8.01
N ASP A 103 -11.09 4.00 8.04
CA ASP A 103 -11.94 4.55 9.10
C ASP A 103 -11.67 3.85 10.44
N GLN A 104 -11.57 2.52 10.44
CA GLN A 104 -11.34 1.72 11.63
C GLN A 104 -9.97 2.00 12.28
N TYR A 105 -8.92 2.22 11.47
CA TYR A 105 -7.54 2.35 11.93
C TYR A 105 -6.98 3.77 11.78
N LYS A 106 -7.85 4.75 11.56
CA LYS A 106 -7.46 6.16 11.49
C LYS A 106 -6.62 6.54 12.71
N ASP A 107 -5.53 7.26 12.48
CA ASP A 107 -4.53 7.67 13.49
C ASP A 107 -3.75 6.53 14.19
N ASN A 108 -3.93 5.27 13.78
CA ASN A 108 -3.20 4.11 14.32
C ASN A 108 -3.07 2.99 13.29
N LEU A 109 -2.62 3.31 12.08
CA LEU A 109 -2.51 2.34 11.00
C LEU A 109 -1.49 1.24 11.31
N LEU A 110 -0.50 1.47 12.17
CA LEU A 110 0.44 0.42 12.59
C LEU A 110 -0.26 -0.78 13.27
N ALA A 111 -1.48 -0.58 13.80
CA ALA A 111 -2.33 -1.64 14.32
C ALA A 111 -2.98 -2.51 13.24
N VAL A 112 -2.92 -2.11 11.96
CA VAL A 112 -3.22 -2.96 10.81
C VAL A 112 -2.17 -4.07 10.78
N SER A 113 -2.50 -5.15 11.47
CA SER A 113 -1.62 -6.30 11.62
C SER A 113 -1.58 -7.11 10.33
N SER A 114 -0.51 -7.89 10.16
CA SER A 114 -0.43 -8.91 9.10
C SER A 114 -1.63 -9.86 9.12
N LYS A 115 -2.32 -10.03 10.27
CA LYS A 115 -3.56 -10.80 10.38
C LYS A 115 -4.74 -10.13 9.70
N VAL A 116 -4.93 -8.81 9.81
CA VAL A 116 -6.00 -8.08 9.08
C VAL A 116 -5.75 -8.20 7.58
N ILE A 117 -4.49 -8.08 7.19
CA ILE A 117 -3.99 -8.33 5.84
C ILE A 117 -4.25 -9.78 5.36
N GLU A 118 -4.18 -10.77 6.25
CA GLU A 118 -4.52 -12.17 5.99
C GLU A 118 -6.04 -12.39 5.95
N THR A 119 -6.83 -11.73 6.80
CA THR A 119 -8.31 -11.82 6.82
C THR A 119 -8.92 -11.28 5.53
N VAL A 120 -8.32 -10.27 4.91
CA VAL A 120 -8.69 -9.79 3.56
C VAL A 120 -8.54 -10.90 2.49
N LYS A 121 -7.77 -11.98 2.74
CA LYS A 121 -7.74 -13.17 1.85
C LYS A 121 -8.89 -14.14 2.10
N GLU A 122 -9.51 -14.13 3.27
CA GLU A 122 -10.56 -15.09 3.67
C GLU A 122 -11.97 -14.58 3.38
N GLU A 123 -12.22 -13.28 3.48
CA GLU A 123 -13.55 -12.68 3.20
C GLU A 123 -13.89 -12.56 1.69
N LEU A 124 -12.95 -12.91 0.80
CA LEU A 124 -13.14 -12.93 -0.67
C LEU A 124 -13.29 -14.36 -1.24
N LYS A 125 -13.69 -15.34 -0.42
CA LYS A 125 -14.11 -16.69 -0.85
C LYS A 125 -15.61 -16.87 -0.67
#